data_AF-A0A2R6N5U2-F1
#
_entry.id   AF-A0A2R6N5U2-F1
#
_cell.length_a   1.000
_cell.length_b   1.000
_cell.length_c   1.000
_cell.angle_alpha   90.00
_cell.angle_beta   90.00
_cell.angle_gamma   90.00
#
_symmetry.space_group_name_H-M   'P 1'
#
loop_
_entity.id
_entity.type
_entity.pdbx_description
1 polymer ?
#
loop_
_entity_poly.entity_id
_entity_poly.type
_entity_poly.pdbx_seq_one_letter_code
_entity_poly.pdbx_strand_id
1 'polypeptide(L)'
;MDRAVSPVVGVALLAFLTVLLALSVSTAVPSLSGEPPPAAQLSVTANASADRVSITHNGGDRLDVTEIRVTVAIDGRELDRQPPVPFFAARGFRSGPTGPFNTASPNDWGAGQTASFRIATTNHPTIDRGATVSVTVATDRTVLLETTTTAR
;
A
#
# COMPACT_ATOMS: atom_id res chain seq x y z
N MET A 1 -21.90 -0.94 -69.94
CA MET A 1 -21.72 -0.81 -68.48
C MET A 1 -22.95 -1.48 -67.91
N ASP A 2 -22.89 -2.65 -67.28
CA ASP A 2 -22.21 -2.91 -66.01
C ASP A 2 -21.87 -4.40 -65.88
N ARG A 3 -20.64 -4.72 -65.48
CA ARG A 3 -20.31 -6.10 -65.09
C ARG A 3 -20.99 -6.37 -63.76
N ALA A 4 -21.91 -7.33 -63.74
CA ALA A 4 -22.36 -7.98 -62.53
C ALA A 4 -21.12 -8.56 -61.83
N VAL A 5 -20.62 -7.82 -60.85
CA VAL A 5 -19.62 -8.33 -59.92
C VAL A 5 -20.33 -9.46 -59.17
N SER A 6 -19.94 -10.69 -59.49
CA SER A 6 -20.65 -11.91 -59.09
C SER A 6 -20.84 -11.93 -57.57
N PRO A 7 -22.05 -12.29 -57.07
CA PRO A 7 -22.32 -12.48 -55.64
C PRO A 7 -21.23 -13.29 -54.93
N VAL A 8 -20.61 -14.23 -55.63
CA VAL A 8 -19.52 -15.08 -55.15
C VAL A 8 -18.27 -14.27 -54.79
N VAL A 9 -17.93 -13.26 -55.59
CA VAL A 9 -16.76 -12.40 -55.33
C VAL A 9 -16.99 -11.53 -54.10
N GLY A 10 -18.21 -11.02 -53.92
CA GLY A 10 -18.59 -10.28 -52.71
C GLY A 10 -18.51 -11.13 -51.45
N VAL A 11 -19.02 -12.37 -51.51
CA VAL A 11 -18.96 -13.33 -50.40
C VAL A 11 -17.52 -13.72 -50.07
N ALA A 12 -16.68 -13.98 -51.09
CA ALA A 12 -15.28 -14.31 -50.88
C ALA A 12 -14.50 -13.16 -50.22
N LEU A 13 -14.75 -11.91 -50.65
CA LEU A 13 -14.13 -10.73 -50.05
C LEU A 13 -14.58 -10.54 -48.59
N LEU A 14 -15.88 -10.72 -48.31
CA LEU A 14 -16.43 -10.61 -46.97
C LEU A 14 -15.85 -11.69 -46.04
N ALA A 15 -15.77 -12.93 -46.51
CA ALA A 15 -15.19 -14.06 -45.79
C ALA A 15 -13.70 -13.82 -45.47
N PHE A 16 -12.95 -13.30 -46.44
CA PHE A 16 -11.55 -12.95 -46.25
C PHE A 16 -11.36 -11.84 -45.20
N LEU A 17 -12.20 -10.80 -45.26
CA LEU A 17 -12.19 -9.72 -44.25
C LEU A 17 -12.58 -10.25 -42.87
N THR A 18 -13.58 -11.12 -42.76
CA THR A 18 -13.97 -11.70 -41.46
C THR A 18 -12.87 -12.57 -40.86
N VAL A 19 -12.15 -13.34 -41.69
CA VAL A 19 -10.98 -14.11 -41.25
C VAL A 19 -9.86 -13.17 -40.78
N LEU A 20 -9.57 -12.09 -41.52
CA LEU A 20 -8.59 -11.09 -41.11
C LEU A 20 -8.96 -10.40 -39.79
N LEU A 21 -10.23 -10.02 -39.61
CA LEU A 21 -10.71 -9.44 -38.35
C LEU A 21 -10.66 -10.46 -37.21
N ALA A 22 -11.03 -11.72 -37.43
CA ALA A 22 -10.95 -12.76 -36.41
C ALA A 22 -9.49 -13.02 -35.96
N LEU A 23 -8.53 -12.93 -36.88
CA LEU A 23 -7.10 -13.06 -36.59
C LEU A 23 -6.50 -11.83 -35.90
N SER A 24 -7.19 -10.68 -35.90
CA SER A 24 -6.66 -9.43 -35.35
C SER A 24 -6.67 -9.35 -33.82
N VAL A 25 -7.23 -10.33 -33.12
CA VAL A 25 -7.23 -10.35 -31.65
C VAL A 25 -5.95 -11.00 -31.14
N SER A 26 -4.83 -10.30 -31.28
CA SER A 26 -3.60 -10.59 -30.53
C SER A 26 -3.41 -9.51 -29.48
N THR A 27 -4.06 -9.67 -28.33
CA THR A 27 -3.80 -8.82 -27.17
C THR A 27 -2.45 -9.21 -26.58
N ALA A 28 -1.40 -8.48 -26.95
CA ALA A 28 -0.16 -8.50 -26.20
C ALA A 28 -0.46 -7.93 -24.81
N VAL A 29 -0.71 -8.80 -23.83
CA VAL A 29 -0.65 -8.41 -22.42
C VAL A 29 0.83 -8.20 -22.11
N PRO A 30 1.26 -6.99 -21.73
CA PRO A 30 2.64 -6.82 -21.27
C PRO A 30 2.82 -7.73 -20.05
N SER A 31 3.65 -8.75 -20.17
CA SER A 31 4.09 -9.54 -19.03
C SER A 31 4.97 -8.63 -18.17
N LEU A 32 4.38 -7.97 -17.18
CA LEU A 32 5.12 -7.27 -16.15
C LEU A 32 6.04 -8.30 -15.48
N SER A 33 7.32 -8.28 -15.83
CA SER A 33 8.29 -9.31 -15.48
C SER A 33 8.80 -9.17 -14.04
N GLY A 34 7.98 -8.59 -13.15
CA GLY A 34 8.30 -8.33 -11.75
C GLY A 34 7.43 -9.17 -10.83
N GLU A 35 7.98 -9.54 -9.67
CA GLU A 35 7.22 -10.14 -8.57
C GLU A 35 6.05 -9.21 -8.20
N PRO A 36 4.81 -9.72 -8.06
CA PRO A 36 3.69 -8.94 -7.57
C PRO A 36 4.04 -8.16 -6.29
N PRO A 37 3.49 -6.94 -6.10
CA PRO A 37 3.61 -6.25 -4.82
C PRO A 37 2.98 -7.09 -3.71
N PRO A 38 3.48 -6.98 -2.46
CA PRO A 38 2.99 -7.81 -1.37
C PRO A 38 1.56 -7.38 -1.01
N ALA A 39 0.73 -8.37 -0.68
CA ALA A 39 -0.66 -8.17 -0.27
C ALA A 39 -0.83 -8.50 1.21
N ALA A 40 -0.92 -7.48 2.07
CA ALA A 40 -1.12 -7.63 3.51
C ALA A 40 -2.36 -6.86 3.99
N GLN A 41 -3.07 -7.45 4.94
CA GLN A 41 -4.21 -6.84 5.62
C GLN A 41 -3.71 -6.21 6.91
N LEU A 42 -3.74 -4.88 6.99
CA LEU A 42 -3.27 -4.14 8.15
C LEU A 42 -4.43 -3.41 8.84
N SER A 43 -4.28 -3.15 10.13
CA SER A 43 -5.20 -2.29 10.89
C SER A 43 -4.44 -1.36 11.82
N VAL A 44 -5.04 -0.21 12.13
CA VAL A 44 -4.41 0.86 12.91
C VAL A 44 -5.27 1.22 14.11
N THR A 45 -4.65 1.39 15.27
CA THR A 45 -5.26 1.97 16.46
C THR A 45 -4.41 3.14 16.97
N ALA A 46 -5.09 4.14 17.52
CA ALA A 46 -4.48 5.34 18.07
C ALA A 46 -4.97 5.55 19.51
N ASN A 47 -4.04 5.68 20.46
CA ASN A 47 -4.31 5.88 21.87
C ASN A 47 -3.66 7.20 22.31
N ALA A 48 -4.50 8.20 22.59
CA ALA A 48 -4.07 9.53 22.98
C ALA A 48 -3.42 9.51 24.38
N SER A 49 -3.99 8.76 25.33
CA SER A 49 -3.45 8.70 26.71
C SER A 49 -2.03 8.13 26.79
N ALA A 50 -1.63 7.32 25.81
CA ALA A 50 -0.31 6.70 25.73
C ALA A 50 0.60 7.34 24.68
N ASP A 51 0.14 8.37 23.97
CA ASP A 51 0.74 8.93 22.75
C ASP A 51 1.06 7.87 21.68
N ARG A 52 0.28 6.79 21.59
CA ARG A 52 0.67 5.57 20.85
C ARG A 52 -0.13 5.37 19.57
N VAL A 53 0.59 5.04 18.50
CA VAL A 53 0.03 4.47 17.26
C VAL A 53 0.49 3.02 17.16
N SER A 54 -0.45 2.10 16.95
CA SER A 54 -0.18 0.67 16.78
C SER A 54 -0.73 0.22 15.44
N ILE A 55 0.07 -0.57 14.72
CA ILE A 55 -0.27 -1.16 13.42
C ILE A 55 -0.17 -2.68 13.56
N THR A 56 -1.26 -3.37 13.25
CA THR A 56 -1.38 -4.83 13.39
C THR A 56 -1.50 -5.47 12.02
N HIS A 57 -0.70 -6.51 11.79
CA HIS A 57 -0.81 -7.34 10.61
C HIS A 57 -1.84 -8.44 10.85
N ASN A 58 -2.97 -8.37 10.13
CA ASN A 58 -4.10 -9.27 10.34
C ASN A 58 -4.02 -10.52 9.45
N GLY A 59 -3.35 -10.45 8.30
CA GLY A 59 -3.22 -11.58 7.38
C GLY A 59 -2.57 -11.19 6.04
N GLY A 60 -2.30 -12.17 5.18
CA GLY A 60 -1.63 -11.96 3.89
C GLY A 60 -0.13 -12.24 3.93
N ASP A 61 0.58 -11.69 2.95
CA ASP A 61 2.02 -11.87 2.76
C ASP A 61 2.82 -11.25 3.91
N ARG A 62 3.96 -11.86 4.24
CA ARG A 62 4.89 -11.28 5.23
C ARG A 62 5.56 -10.05 4.63
N LEU A 63 5.82 -9.07 5.48
CA LEU A 63 6.38 -7.78 5.09
C LEU A 63 7.82 -7.67 5.60
N ASP A 64 8.76 -7.35 4.70
CA ASP A 64 10.10 -6.93 5.11
C ASP A 64 10.03 -5.52 5.69
N VAL A 65 10.30 -5.39 6.99
CA VAL A 65 10.20 -4.11 7.70
C VAL A 65 11.19 -3.07 7.14
N THR A 66 12.30 -3.50 6.55
CA THR A 66 13.29 -2.57 5.96
C THR A 66 12.79 -1.90 4.68
N GLU A 67 11.77 -2.45 4.03
CA GLU A 67 11.12 -1.86 2.87
C GLU A 67 9.91 -0.97 3.25
N ILE A 68 9.55 -0.89 4.54
CA ILE A 68 8.35 -0.21 5.00
C ILE A 68 8.63 1.27 5.31
N ARG A 69 7.82 2.14 4.72
CA ARG A 69 7.66 3.54 5.09
C ARG A 69 6.32 3.75 5.78
N VAL A 70 6.34 4.46 6.91
CA VAL A 70 5.14 4.86 7.63
C VAL A 70 5.06 6.39 7.66
N THR A 71 3.91 6.91 7.23
CA THR A 71 3.57 8.34 7.32
C THR A 71 2.35 8.50 8.22
N VAL A 72 2.43 9.46 9.14
CA VAL A 72 1.37 9.80 10.09
C VAL A 72 0.99 11.27 9.92
N ALA A 73 -0.30 11.53 9.87
CA ALA A 73 -0.87 12.86 10.00
C ALA A 73 -1.90 12.88 11.13
N ILE A 74 -1.98 14.00 11.83
CA ILE A 74 -2.95 14.26 12.90
C ILE A 74 -3.74 15.50 12.52
N ASP A 75 -5.06 15.38 12.50
CA ASP A 75 -6.01 16.43 12.07
C ASP A 75 -5.61 17.06 10.71
N GLY A 76 -5.21 16.20 9.77
CA GLY A 76 -4.83 16.59 8.41
C GLY A 76 -3.43 17.19 8.28
N ARG A 77 -2.64 17.26 9.36
CA ARG A 77 -1.25 17.74 9.33
C ARG A 77 -0.27 16.61 9.59
N GLU A 78 0.67 16.40 8.67
CA GLU A 78 1.77 15.44 8.87
C GLU A 78 2.59 15.78 10.11
N LEU A 79 3.11 14.75 10.77
CA LEU A 79 4.10 14.93 11.83
C LEU A 79 5.37 15.61 11.27
N ASP A 80 5.92 16.57 12.01
CA ASP A 80 7.21 17.21 11.70
C ASP A 80 8.35 16.17 11.58
N ARG A 81 8.25 15.08 12.36
CA ARG A 81 9.14 13.92 12.29
C ARG A 81 8.32 12.65 12.06
N GLN A 82 8.47 12.06 10.89
CA GLN A 82 7.89 10.75 10.57
C GLN A 82 8.72 9.61 11.19
N PRO A 83 8.09 8.47 11.54
CA PRO A 83 8.77 7.35 12.14
C PRO A 83 9.76 6.70 11.14
N PRO A 84 11.07 6.66 11.44
CA PRO A 84 12.06 6.10 10.53
C PRO A 84 12.11 4.57 10.68
N VAL A 85 11.09 3.86 10.21
CA VAL A 85 11.00 2.40 10.37
C VAL A 85 12.05 1.67 9.53
N PRO A 86 12.72 0.62 10.08
CA PRO A 86 12.79 0.24 11.50
C PRO A 86 13.73 1.18 12.29
N PHE A 87 13.47 1.37 13.58
CA PHE A 87 14.33 2.17 14.46
C PHE A 87 14.46 1.64 15.88
N PHE A 88 15.54 2.02 16.56
CA PHE A 88 15.70 1.78 18.01
C PHE A 88 15.27 3.00 18.85
N ALA A 89 15.63 4.20 18.43
CA ALA A 89 15.22 5.47 19.03
C ALA A 89 15.31 6.56 17.96
N ALA A 90 14.37 7.50 17.97
CA ALA A 90 14.30 8.55 16.96
C ALA A 90 13.81 9.87 17.56
N ARG A 91 14.29 10.99 17.02
CA ARG A 91 13.82 12.33 17.39
C ARG A 91 12.32 12.46 17.08
N GLY A 92 11.56 13.02 18.02
CA GLY A 92 10.10 13.14 17.92
C GLY A 92 9.33 11.90 18.41
N PHE A 93 10.02 10.88 18.93
CA PHE A 93 9.40 9.66 19.46
C PHE A 93 9.89 9.37 20.89
N ARG A 94 9.01 8.81 21.72
CA ARG A 94 9.36 8.43 23.11
C ARG A 94 10.06 7.07 23.10
N SER A 95 11.36 7.07 23.41
CA SER A 95 12.20 5.87 23.40
C SER A 95 12.17 5.17 22.04
N GLY A 96 12.11 3.84 22.03
CA GLY A 96 12.01 3.03 20.83
C GLY A 96 10.60 2.53 20.53
N PRO A 97 10.38 2.06 19.29
CA PRO A 97 9.17 1.35 18.94
C PRO A 97 9.19 -0.04 19.60
N THR A 98 8.06 -0.73 19.55
CA THR A 98 7.92 -2.12 19.99
C THR A 98 7.52 -3.02 18.83
N GLY A 99 7.79 -4.31 18.97
CA GLY A 99 7.46 -5.30 17.94
C GLY A 99 8.32 -5.10 16.68
N PRO A 100 7.77 -5.43 15.50
CA PRO A 100 8.53 -5.47 14.25
C PRO A 100 9.25 -4.17 13.86
N PHE A 101 8.75 -2.99 14.27
CA PHE A 101 9.44 -1.72 13.96
C PHE A 101 10.72 -1.48 14.77
N ASN A 102 10.98 -2.28 15.81
CA ASN A 102 12.21 -2.18 16.58
C ASN A 102 13.34 -2.92 15.85
N THR A 103 14.47 -2.27 15.63
CA THR A 103 15.65 -2.87 14.96
C THR A 103 16.25 -4.07 15.69
N ALA A 104 15.91 -4.28 16.97
CA ALA A 104 16.27 -5.48 17.71
C ALA A 104 15.37 -6.69 17.38
N SER A 105 14.27 -6.48 16.65
CA SER A 105 13.38 -7.55 16.18
C SER A 105 13.81 -8.05 14.79
N PRO A 106 13.45 -9.27 14.40
CA PRO A 106 13.56 -9.71 13.00
C PRO A 106 12.76 -8.77 12.08
N ASN A 107 13.31 -8.45 10.91
CA ASN A 107 12.66 -7.61 9.89
C ASN A 107 11.54 -8.34 9.12
N ASP A 108 10.93 -9.35 9.72
CA ASP A 108 9.97 -10.23 9.06
C ASP A 108 8.62 -10.13 9.79
N TRP A 109 7.80 -9.18 9.35
CA TRP A 109 6.51 -8.86 9.97
C TRP A 109 5.40 -9.69 9.35
N GLY A 110 4.82 -10.59 10.13
CA GLY A 110 3.71 -11.46 9.72
C GLY A 110 2.45 -11.31 10.55
N ALA A 111 1.43 -12.08 10.16
CA ALA A 111 0.10 -12.07 10.76
C ALA A 111 0.11 -12.32 12.28
N GLY A 112 -0.74 -11.59 13.00
CA GLY A 112 -0.87 -11.60 14.46
C GLY A 112 0.13 -10.68 15.18
N GLN A 113 1.18 -10.20 14.50
CA GLN A 113 2.15 -9.31 15.11
C GLN A 113 1.70 -7.84 15.01
N THR A 114 1.99 -7.08 16.07
CA THR A 114 1.69 -5.65 16.16
C THR A 114 2.99 -4.86 16.34
N ALA A 115 3.21 -3.88 15.48
CA ALA A 115 4.24 -2.88 15.64
C ALA A 115 3.64 -1.61 16.23
N SER A 116 4.38 -0.91 17.10
CA SER A 116 3.88 0.37 17.63
C SER A 116 4.98 1.32 18.00
N PHE A 117 4.67 2.60 18.00
CA PHE A 117 5.57 3.67 18.44
C PHE A 117 4.78 4.72 19.23
N ARG A 118 5.52 5.51 20.00
CA ARG A 118 4.95 6.60 20.81
C ARG A 118 5.47 7.93 20.34
N ILE A 119 4.58 8.86 20.06
CA ILE A 119 4.90 10.23 19.64
C ILE A 119 5.36 10.99 20.88
N ALA A 120 6.48 11.70 20.79
CA ALA A 120 6.93 12.56 21.88
C ALA A 120 6.26 13.93 21.78
N THR A 121 6.13 14.62 22.91
CA THR A 121 5.66 16.02 22.97
C THR A 121 6.57 17.01 22.26
N THR A 122 7.76 16.56 21.83
CA THR A 122 8.71 17.32 21.00
C THR A 122 8.48 17.16 19.50
N ASN A 123 7.40 16.47 19.11
CA ASN A 123 6.92 16.34 17.74
C ASN A 123 5.55 17.00 17.63
N HIS A 124 5.21 17.50 16.45
CA HIS A 124 3.91 18.13 16.20
C HIS A 124 3.28 17.64 14.90
N PRO A 125 1.95 17.55 14.81
CA PRO A 125 0.98 17.79 15.89
C PRO A 125 1.06 16.76 17.03
N THR A 126 0.51 17.10 18.20
CA THR A 126 0.33 16.15 19.31
C THR A 126 -0.91 15.30 19.07
N ILE A 127 -0.92 14.08 19.62
CA ILE A 127 -2.08 13.18 19.54
C ILE A 127 -3.00 13.42 20.73
N ASP A 128 -4.06 14.18 20.52
CA ASP A 128 -5.07 14.44 21.54
C ASP A 128 -6.29 13.51 21.41
N ARG A 129 -7.03 13.33 22.51
CA ARG A 129 -8.24 12.49 22.51
C ARG A 129 -9.26 13.08 21.53
N GLY A 130 -9.76 12.25 20.62
CA GLY A 130 -10.69 12.67 19.58
C GLY A 130 -10.03 13.19 18.30
N ALA A 131 -8.70 13.35 18.28
CA ALA A 131 -7.97 13.73 17.08
C ALA A 131 -8.11 12.66 15.99
N THR A 132 -8.12 13.10 14.75
CA THR A 132 -8.14 12.24 13.56
C THR A 132 -6.72 11.86 13.20
N VAL A 133 -6.39 10.57 13.25
CA VAL A 133 -5.05 10.06 12.95
C VAL A 133 -5.10 9.30 11.62
N SER A 134 -4.46 9.87 10.60
CA SER A 134 -4.29 9.25 9.30
C SER A 134 -2.94 8.56 9.24
N VAL A 135 -2.91 7.29 8.83
CA VAL A 135 -1.70 6.48 8.73
C VAL A 135 -1.62 5.86 7.34
N THR A 136 -0.49 6.08 6.69
CA THR A 136 -0.11 5.42 5.44
C THR A 136 1.04 4.47 5.70
N VAL A 137 0.90 3.22 5.27
CA VAL A 137 1.96 2.21 5.27
C VAL A 137 2.23 1.85 3.81
N ALA A 138 3.45 2.02 3.36
CA ALA A 138 3.84 1.79 1.97
C ALA A 138 5.21 1.10 1.89
N THR A 139 5.45 0.43 0.78
CA THR A 139 6.79 0.10 0.28
C THR A 139 7.12 1.00 -0.90
N ASP A 140 8.34 0.91 -1.44
CA ASP A 140 8.68 1.59 -2.70
C ASP A 140 7.88 1.06 -3.90
N ARG A 141 7.21 -0.11 -3.76
CA ARG A 141 6.43 -0.76 -4.82
C ARG A 141 4.93 -0.48 -4.73
N THR A 142 4.37 -0.31 -3.53
CA THR A 142 2.93 -0.14 -3.35
C THR A 142 2.57 0.54 -2.02
N VAL A 143 1.41 1.18 -1.98
CA VAL A 143 0.72 1.49 -0.72
C VAL A 143 0.05 0.20 -0.23
N LEU A 144 0.32 -0.19 1.02
CA LEU A 144 -0.26 -1.38 1.66
C LEU A 144 -1.52 -1.02 2.45
N LEU A 145 -1.52 0.16 3.08
CA LEU A 145 -2.64 0.67 3.84
C LEU A 145 -2.62 2.19 3.80
N GLU A 146 -3.78 2.79 3.55
CA GLU A 146 -4.06 4.19 3.86
C GLU A 146 -5.37 4.20 4.64
N THR A 147 -5.32 4.67 5.88
CA THR A 147 -6.49 4.65 6.75
C THR A 147 -6.52 5.83 7.71
N THR A 148 -7.70 6.13 8.21
CA THR A 148 -7.92 7.16 9.21
C THR A 148 -8.69 6.57 10.38
N THR A 149 -8.24 6.86 11.60
CA THR A 149 -8.88 6.42 12.84
C THR A 149 -8.94 7.55 13.85
N THR A 150 -9.83 7.46 14.84
CA THR A 150 -9.93 8.43 15.92
C THR A 150 -9.07 8.01 17.10
N ALA A 151 -8.24 8.92 17.62
CA ALA A 151 -7.46 8.70 18.82
C ALA A 151 -8.37 8.57 20.06
N ARG A 152 -8.26 7.45 20.76
CA ARG A 152 -9.08 7.11 21.95
C ARG A 152 -8.35 7.40 23.26
#